data_AF-A0A1V0BZK3-F1
#
_entry.id   AF-A0A1V0BZK3-F1
#
_cell.length_a   1.000
_cell.length_b   1.000
_cell.length_c   1.000
_cell.angle_alpha   90.00
_cell.angle_beta   90.00
_cell.angle_gamma   90.00
#
_symmetry.space_group_name_H-M   'P 1'
#
loop_
_entity.id
_entity.type
_entity.pdbx_description
1 polymer ?
#
loop_
_entity_poly.entity_id
_entity_poly.type
_entity_poly.pdbx_seq_one_letter_code
_entity_poly.pdbx_strand_id
1 'polypeptide(L)'
;GLLFLSMVFSFMLVQSYEIGHTSGKKYPLTTPVVSAGQTRFKVGVIADDDKESQSKTESNTWVSTYLTGTLTWDKGAKKVSVQWDKGSEKTVKSKYSYGGRGMELSELITFNGNLLT
;
A
#
# COMPACT_ATOMS: atom_id res chain seq x y z
N GLY A 1 -15.67 -13.56 11.49
CA GLY A 1 -14.53 -14.42 11.87
C GLY A 1 -13.35 -14.01 11.04
N LEU A 2 -12.21 -13.76 11.70
CA LEU A 2 -10.86 -13.49 11.16
C LEU A 2 -10.71 -13.47 9.61
N LEU A 3 -10.83 -12.28 9.00
CA LEU A 3 -10.32 -11.97 7.65
C LEU A 3 -9.18 -10.93 7.72
N PHE A 4 -8.58 -10.73 8.90
CA PHE A 4 -7.52 -9.74 9.13
C PHE A 4 -6.10 -10.32 9.05
N LEU A 5 -5.93 -11.54 8.54
CA LEU A 5 -4.66 -12.24 8.53
C LEU A 5 -4.00 -12.22 7.14
N SER A 6 -3.78 -11.03 6.58
CA SER A 6 -2.45 -10.58 6.12
C SER A 6 -2.60 -9.22 5.40
N MET A 7 -2.73 -8.14 6.19
CA MET A 7 -2.56 -6.80 5.64
C MET A 7 -1.10 -6.42 5.86
N VAL A 8 -0.29 -6.50 4.81
CA VAL A 8 1.12 -6.12 4.91
C VAL A 8 1.20 -4.60 4.99
N PHE A 9 1.41 -4.10 6.21
CA PHE A 9 1.82 -2.72 6.41
C PHE A 9 3.27 -2.60 5.97
N SER A 10 3.48 -2.26 4.70
CA SER A 10 4.80 -1.89 4.21
C SER A 10 5.16 -0.53 4.83
N PHE A 11 5.90 -0.55 5.94
CA PHE A 11 6.45 0.66 6.56
C PHE A 11 7.55 1.23 5.66
N MET A 12 7.14 2.07 4.71
CA MET A 12 8.04 2.84 3.86
C MET A 12 8.71 3.97 4.66
N LEU A 13 9.76 3.63 5.42
CA LEU A 13 10.64 4.59 6.10
C LEU A 13 12.14 4.41 5.79
N VAL A 14 12.55 3.35 5.09
CA VAL A 14 13.99 2.98 5.00
C VAL A 14 14.65 3.27 3.65
N GLN A 15 13.92 3.62 2.58
CA GLN A 15 14.57 3.78 1.26
C GLN A 15 15.18 5.14 0.96
N SER A 16 14.98 6.17 1.81
CA SER A 16 15.58 7.48 1.56
C SER A 16 17.06 7.58 1.97
N TYR A 17 17.62 6.57 2.65
CA TYR A 17 18.96 6.68 3.24
C TYR A 17 20.11 6.11 2.38
N GLU A 18 19.86 5.21 1.41
CA GLU A 18 20.97 4.48 0.75
C GLU A 18 21.10 4.56 -0.78
N ILE A 19 20.29 5.34 -1.49
CA ILE A 19 20.46 5.43 -2.95
C ILE A 19 20.57 6.88 -3.39
N GLY A 20 21.77 7.23 -3.86
CA GLY A 20 22.12 8.52 -4.45
C GLY A 20 21.00 9.05 -5.34
N HIS A 21 20.50 10.22 -4.97
CA HIS A 21 19.35 10.86 -5.58
C HIS A 21 19.69 11.31 -7.00
N THR A 22 19.48 10.44 -7.99
CA THR A 22 19.46 10.86 -9.40
C THR A 22 18.30 11.83 -9.56
N SER A 23 18.57 13.07 -9.96
CA SER A 23 17.60 14.14 -10.15
C SER A 23 16.41 13.66 -10.99
N GLY A 24 15.23 13.54 -10.36
CA GLY A 24 13.96 13.26 -11.05
C GLY A 24 13.09 12.14 -10.46
N LYS A 25 13.57 11.35 -9.49
CA LYS A 25 12.81 10.24 -8.91
C LYS A 25 12.20 10.63 -7.57
N LYS A 26 10.87 10.69 -7.51
CA LYS A 26 10.12 11.21 -6.35
C LYS A 26 9.83 10.12 -5.33
N TYR A 27 10.28 10.34 -4.10
CA TYR A 27 9.89 9.55 -2.94
C TYR A 27 9.58 10.50 -1.76
N PRO A 28 8.47 10.28 -1.03
CA PRO A 28 7.32 9.46 -1.42
C PRO A 28 6.61 10.01 -2.68
N LEU A 29 5.76 9.20 -3.33
CA LEU A 29 5.04 9.60 -4.57
C LEU A 29 4.25 10.91 -4.40
N THR A 30 3.60 11.06 -3.25
CA THR A 30 2.89 12.29 -2.86
C THR A 30 3.74 13.09 -1.89
N THR A 31 3.87 14.40 -2.11
CA THR A 31 4.61 15.27 -1.20
C THR A 31 3.91 15.30 0.17
N PRO A 32 4.61 15.02 1.29
CA PRO A 32 4.00 15.10 2.61
C PRO A 32 3.50 16.51 2.92
N VAL A 33 2.37 16.61 3.63
CA VAL A 33 1.81 17.90 4.06
C VAL A 33 2.24 18.17 5.50
N VAL A 34 2.94 19.28 5.71
CA VAL A 34 3.37 19.73 7.04
C VAL A 34 2.50 20.89 7.46
N SER A 35 1.81 20.78 8.60
CA SER A 35 1.09 21.89 9.21
C SER A 35 0.92 21.69 10.71
N ALA A 36 0.95 22.79 11.47
CA ALA A 36 0.67 22.79 12.92
C ALA A 36 1.43 21.71 13.73
N GLY A 37 2.72 21.47 13.43
CA GLY A 37 3.55 20.47 14.13
C GLY A 37 3.28 19.01 13.73
N GLN A 38 2.37 18.78 12.79
CA GLN A 38 2.03 17.48 12.23
C GLN A 38 2.62 17.31 10.84
N THR A 39 3.06 16.09 10.53
CA THR A 39 3.42 15.68 9.15
C THR A 39 2.45 14.61 8.70
N ARG A 40 1.80 14.82 7.56
CA ARG A 40 0.80 13.91 7.00
C ARG A 40 1.32 13.28 5.71
N PHE A 41 1.30 11.96 5.67
CA PHE A 41 1.73 11.13 4.55
C PHE A 41 0.52 10.40 3.97
N LYS A 42 0.38 10.35 2.64
CA LYS A 42 -0.51 9.37 2.04
C LYS A 42 0.11 7.98 2.16
N VAL A 43 -0.71 7.02 2.50
CA VAL A 43 -0.34 5.61 2.61
C VAL A 43 -1.29 4.77 1.77
N GLY A 44 -0.77 3.68 1.22
CA GLY A 44 -1.53 2.63 0.58
C GLY A 44 -1.23 1.29 1.26
N VAL A 45 -2.21 0.39 1.27
CA VAL A 45 -2.04 -1.00 1.70
C VAL A 45 -2.70 -1.92 0.69
N ILE A 46 -2.10 -3.08 0.47
CA ILE A 46 -2.58 -4.11 -0.44
C ILE A 46 -2.76 -5.40 0.37
N ALA A 47 -3.80 -6.17 0.05
CA ALA A 47 -4.09 -7.44 0.72
C ALA A 47 -3.39 -8.61 0.03
N ASP A 48 -2.91 -9.56 0.82
CA ASP A 48 -2.57 -10.89 0.36
C ASP A 48 -3.64 -11.85 0.92
N ASP A 49 -4.56 -12.24 0.05
CA ASP A 49 -5.69 -13.11 0.41
C ASP A 49 -5.36 -14.61 0.19
N ASP A 50 -4.08 -14.96 -0.02
CA ASP A 50 -3.65 -16.34 -0.32
C ASP A 50 -4.54 -16.98 -1.43
N LYS A 51 -5.08 -18.17 -1.19
CA LYS A 51 -5.96 -18.91 -2.10
C LYS A 51 -7.32 -18.26 -2.28
N GLU A 52 -7.75 -17.39 -1.37
CA GLU A 52 -9.02 -16.68 -1.47
C GLU A 52 -8.96 -15.48 -2.43
N SER A 53 -7.78 -15.20 -3.01
CA SER A 53 -7.62 -14.27 -4.13
C SER A 53 -8.39 -14.69 -5.39
N GLN A 54 -8.78 -15.96 -5.54
CA GLN A 54 -9.56 -16.39 -6.71
C GLN A 54 -10.96 -15.74 -6.74
N SER A 55 -11.30 -15.11 -7.86
CA SER A 55 -12.60 -14.46 -8.04
C SER A 55 -13.74 -15.48 -8.03
N LYS A 56 -14.77 -15.19 -7.23
CA LYS A 56 -15.99 -16.00 -7.13
C LYS A 56 -16.98 -15.75 -8.26
N THR A 57 -16.78 -14.68 -9.04
CA THR A 57 -17.73 -14.21 -10.07
C THR A 57 -17.14 -14.22 -11.48
N GLU A 58 -15.81 -14.23 -11.61
CA GLU A 58 -15.13 -14.16 -12.90
C GLU A 58 -14.14 -15.33 -13.05
N SER A 59 -14.33 -16.15 -14.09
CA SER A 59 -13.47 -17.33 -14.32
C SER A 59 -12.04 -16.93 -14.66
N ASN A 60 -11.07 -17.72 -14.17
CA ASN A 60 -9.64 -17.49 -14.35
C ASN A 60 -9.19 -16.08 -13.96
N THR A 61 -9.81 -15.50 -12.93
CA THR A 61 -9.44 -14.19 -12.38
C THR A 61 -9.01 -14.33 -10.93
N TRP A 62 -7.94 -13.64 -10.58
CA TRP A 62 -7.53 -13.42 -9.21
C TRP A 62 -7.62 -11.94 -8.87
N VAL A 63 -7.94 -11.63 -7.62
CA VAL A 63 -8.22 -10.30 -7.11
C VAL A 63 -7.45 -10.05 -5.82
N SER A 64 -7.15 -8.79 -5.55
CA SER A 64 -6.67 -8.30 -4.26
C SER A 64 -7.31 -6.93 -3.98
N THR A 65 -7.25 -6.48 -2.73
CA THR A 65 -7.87 -5.24 -2.25
C THR A 65 -6.81 -4.20 -1.91
N TYR A 66 -6.90 -3.04 -2.54
CA TYR A 66 -6.06 -1.87 -2.28
C TYR A 66 -6.86 -0.81 -1.50
N LEU A 67 -6.32 -0.34 -0.37
CA LEU A 67 -6.89 0.76 0.43
C LEU A 67 -5.91 1.94 0.47
N THR A 68 -6.44 3.16 0.56
CA THR A 68 -5.62 4.35 0.79
C THR A 68 -6.03 5.08 2.06
N GLY A 69 -5.06 5.75 2.67
CA GLY A 69 -5.29 6.54 3.87
C GLY A 69 -4.26 7.63 4.07
N THR A 70 -4.31 8.22 5.24
CA THR A 70 -3.39 9.26 5.68
C THR A 70 -2.78 8.87 7.01
N LEU A 71 -1.46 8.71 7.04
CA LEU A 71 -0.69 8.59 8.27
C LEU A 71 -0.32 9.98 8.76
N THR A 72 -0.61 10.28 10.02
CA THR A 72 -0.23 11.54 10.67
C THR A 72 0.80 11.27 11.75
N TRP A 73 1.97 11.89 11.62
CA TRP A 73 2.96 11.99 12.67
C TRP A 73 2.80 13.32 13.40
N ASP A 74 2.41 13.26 14.67
CA ASP A 74 2.36 14.42 15.56
C ASP A 74 3.62 14.44 16.42
N LYS A 75 4.53 15.37 16.11
CA LYS A 75 5.82 15.47 16.80
C LYS A 75 5.66 15.90 18.26
N GLY A 76 4.71 16.79 18.54
CA GLY A 76 4.49 17.32 19.89
C GLY A 76 3.90 16.25 20.81
N ALA A 77 2.90 15.53 20.32
CA ALA A 77 2.25 14.45 21.06
C ALA A 77 3.01 13.11 21.01
N LYS A 78 4.09 13.02 20.21
CA LYS A 78 4.83 11.78 19.92
C LYS A 78 3.91 10.63 19.50
N LYS A 79 2.93 10.94 18.64
CA LYS A 79 1.85 10.01 18.26
C LYS A 79 1.80 9.81 16.76
N VAL A 80 1.61 8.55 16.34
CA VAL A 80 1.23 8.18 14.98
C VAL A 80 -0.24 7.80 14.96
N SER A 81 -0.98 8.26 13.97
CA SER A 81 -2.33 7.78 13.66
C SER A 81 -2.49 7.50 12.18
N VAL A 82 -3.42 6.61 11.84
CA VAL A 82 -3.80 6.31 10.45
C VAL A 82 -5.30 6.52 10.33
N GLN A 83 -5.72 7.28 9.31
CA GLN A 83 -7.10 7.44 8.93
C GLN A 83 -7.28 6.93 7.50
N TRP A 84 -8.13 5.93 7.30
CA TRP A 84 -8.48 5.43 5.98
C TRP A 84 -9.40 6.40 5.26
N ASP A 85 -9.15 6.62 3.97
CA ASP A 85 -9.95 7.51 3.12
C ASP A 85 -11.30 6.81 2.82
N LYS A 86 -12.41 7.54 2.98
CA LYS A 86 -13.76 6.99 2.73
C LYS A 86 -13.89 6.56 1.27
N GLY A 87 -14.30 5.32 1.04
CA GLY A 87 -14.49 4.76 -0.31
C GLY A 87 -13.17 4.54 -1.08
N SER A 88 -12.04 4.42 -0.37
CA SER A 88 -10.74 4.16 -0.99
C SER A 88 -10.53 2.72 -1.42
N GLU A 89 -11.41 1.81 -1.01
CA GLU A 89 -11.34 0.40 -1.36
C GLU A 89 -11.44 0.19 -2.86
N LYS A 90 -10.41 -0.43 -3.42
CA LYS A 90 -10.31 -0.75 -4.84
C LYS A 90 -9.90 -2.20 -5.02
N THR A 91 -10.66 -2.93 -5.81
CA THR A 91 -10.25 -4.25 -6.30
C THR A 91 -9.23 -4.10 -7.41
N VAL A 92 -8.05 -4.70 -7.25
CA VAL A 92 -7.10 -4.95 -8.34
C VAL A 92 -7.26 -6.39 -8.81
N LYS A 93 -7.09 -6.65 -10.11
CA LYS A 93 -7.32 -7.99 -10.66
C LYS A 93 -6.38 -8.35 -11.80
N SER A 94 -6.15 -9.64 -11.97
CA SER A 94 -5.39 -10.21 -13.09
C SER A 94 -5.98 -11.52 -13.56
N LYS A 95 -5.78 -11.83 -14.84
CA LYS A 95 -6.04 -13.16 -15.43
C LYS A 95 -4.83 -14.08 -15.37
N TYR A 96 -3.66 -13.53 -15.00
CA TYR A 96 -2.43 -14.29 -14.87
C TYR A 96 -2.41 -15.06 -13.56
N SER A 97 -2.00 -16.32 -13.63
CA SER A 97 -1.71 -17.17 -12.49
C SER A 97 -0.60 -18.17 -12.82
N TYR A 98 0.03 -18.70 -11.80
CA TYR A 98 0.93 -19.83 -11.89
C TYR A 98 0.49 -20.90 -10.88
N GLY A 99 0.30 -22.14 -11.35
CA GLY A 99 -0.21 -23.22 -10.49
C GLY A 99 -1.60 -22.96 -9.89
N GLY A 100 -2.43 -22.15 -10.54
CA GLY A 100 -3.78 -21.79 -10.07
C GLY A 100 -3.81 -20.70 -8.99
N ARG A 101 -2.67 -20.04 -8.70
CA ARG A 101 -2.54 -18.95 -7.74
C ARG A 101 -2.12 -17.66 -8.44
N GLY A 102 -2.68 -16.53 -8.04
CA GLY A 102 -2.39 -15.21 -8.61
C GLY A 102 -2.86 -14.11 -7.67
N MET A 103 -2.35 -12.89 -7.83
CA MET A 103 -2.67 -11.74 -6.97
C MET A 103 -2.46 -11.97 -5.45
N GLU A 104 -1.53 -12.84 -5.08
CA GLU A 104 -1.02 -12.99 -3.70
C GLU A 104 0.06 -11.92 -3.48
N LEU A 105 -0.39 -10.69 -3.24
CA LEU A 105 0.45 -9.49 -3.26
C LEU A 105 1.04 -9.20 -1.88
N SER A 106 2.26 -9.69 -1.64
CA SER A 106 2.91 -9.63 -0.33
C SER A 106 3.59 -8.30 0.00
N GLU A 107 3.80 -7.41 -0.98
CA GLU A 107 4.53 -6.15 -0.78
C GLU A 107 3.92 -5.00 -1.60
N LEU A 108 4.14 -3.77 -1.13
CA LEU A 108 3.80 -2.55 -1.83
C LEU A 108 4.95 -1.56 -1.69
N ILE A 109 5.52 -1.12 -2.81
CA ILE A 109 6.75 -0.32 -2.84
C ILE A 109 6.64 0.83 -3.84
N THR A 110 7.18 1.98 -3.46
CA THR A 110 7.50 3.05 -4.40
C THR A 110 8.89 2.82 -4.99
N PHE A 111 8.96 2.58 -6.29
CA PHE A 111 10.24 2.45 -6.99
C PHE A 111 10.22 3.27 -8.28
N ASN A 112 11.26 4.09 -8.48
CA ASN A 112 11.42 4.90 -9.68
C ASN A 112 10.19 5.79 -10.02
N GLY A 113 9.53 6.36 -9.00
CA GLY A 113 8.33 7.16 -9.20
C GLY A 113 7.05 6.38 -9.51
N ASN A 114 7.06 5.05 -9.38
CA ASN A 114 5.90 4.18 -9.58
C ASN A 114 5.55 3.44 -8.29
N LEU A 115 4.29 3.03 -8.17
CA LEU A 115 3.81 2.11 -7.14
C LEU A 115 3.82 0.69 -7.72
N LEU A 116 4.58 -0.22 -7.11
CA LEU A 116 4.75 -1.60 -7.53
C LEU A 116 4.32 -2.55 -6.42
N THR A 117 3.95 -3.76 -6.84
CA THR A 117 3.54 -4.91 -6.05
C THR A 117 3.92 -6.18 -6.81
#